data_AF-A0A9P4UVR9-F1
#
_entry.id   AF-A0A9P4UVR9-F1
#
_cell.length_a   1.000
_cell.length_b   1.000
_cell.length_c   1.000
_cell.angle_alpha   90.00
_cell.angle_beta   90.00
_cell.angle_gamma   90.00
#
_symmetry.space_group_name_H-M   'P 1'
#
loop_
_entity.id
_entity.type
_entity.pdbx_description
1 polymer ?
#
loop_
_entity_poly.entity_id
_entity_poly.type
_entity_poly.pdbx_seq_one_letter_code
_entity_poly.pdbx_strand_id
1 'polypeptide(L)'
;MAFRPLLRQRAVAPALAAVVGSAMLVCTPRDLYAEERVPEDSLSNRKPIYEDAPPSPTPVAAPATPEPTGSYRPTPTDRLAVQLGHVRMALYKQAARGEDAINSALTETLRLEHSFTSTIRSLAPPKESGEKVLPGALYVLVASMAGSIMTRNRNVLLRASVPVVIGLGTAYAVLPLTMTNVGDLAWTYEKRFPALADAHVRSKERVQRFLETGKAHSAMTVVMLQDKVGETRSKMEDWVKKGK
;
A
#
# COMPACT_ATOMS: atom_id res chain seq x y z
N MET A 1 9.54 -14.74 28.35
CA MET A 1 10.49 -14.07 27.45
C MET A 1 9.73 -12.96 26.72
N ALA A 2 9.94 -11.70 27.12
CA ALA A 2 9.14 -10.57 26.67
C ALA A 2 9.84 -9.83 25.52
N PHE A 3 9.18 -9.73 24.38
CA PHE A 3 9.67 -9.04 23.18
C PHE A 3 9.21 -7.57 23.24
N ARG A 4 10.16 -6.64 23.37
CA ARG A 4 9.92 -5.19 23.26
C ARG A 4 10.38 -4.71 21.88
N PRO A 5 9.51 -4.16 21.01
CA PRO A 5 9.97 -3.48 19.82
C PRO A 5 10.30 -2.01 20.17
N LEU A 6 11.59 -1.68 20.21
CA LEU A 6 12.08 -0.30 20.23
C LEU A 6 12.11 0.25 18.79
N LEU A 7 10.97 0.70 18.28
CA LEU A 7 10.95 1.52 17.06
C LEU A 7 11.38 2.95 17.41
N ARG A 8 12.66 3.22 17.17
CA ARG A 8 13.27 4.56 17.10
C ARG A 8 12.62 5.36 15.97
N GLN A 9 11.50 6.04 16.24
CA GLN A 9 10.84 6.97 15.29
C GLN A 9 11.51 8.36 15.19
N ARG A 10 12.66 8.60 15.80
CA ARG A 10 13.21 9.97 15.94
C ARG A 10 14.41 10.33 15.05
N ALA A 11 14.87 9.44 14.16
CA ALA A 11 16.09 9.68 13.38
C ALA A 11 15.88 9.96 11.88
N VAL A 12 14.67 9.76 11.33
CA VAL A 12 14.42 9.93 9.88
C VAL A 12 14.17 11.40 9.51
N ALA A 13 13.58 12.18 10.42
CA ALA A 13 13.29 13.60 10.18
C ALA A 13 14.54 14.49 9.93
N PRO A 14 15.65 14.40 10.70
CA PRO A 14 16.80 15.27 10.46
C PRO A 14 17.61 14.86 9.21
N ALA A 15 17.60 13.59 8.82
CA ALA A 15 18.36 13.12 7.66
C ALA A 15 17.74 13.58 6.32
N LEU A 16 16.41 13.54 6.19
CA LEU A 16 15.71 14.04 5.01
C LEU A 16 15.83 15.57 4.88
N ALA A 17 15.78 16.31 5.98
CA ALA A 17 15.94 17.77 5.97
C ALA A 17 17.36 18.21 5.55
N ALA A 18 18.40 17.49 5.96
CA ALA A 18 19.78 17.80 5.58
C ALA A 18 20.05 17.57 4.07
N VAL A 19 19.49 16.50 3.49
CA VAL A 19 19.67 16.21 2.06
C VAL A 19 18.97 17.26 1.19
N VAL A 20 17.73 17.64 1.53
CA VAL A 20 16.99 18.68 0.78
C VAL A 20 17.68 20.05 0.89
N GLY A 21 18.21 20.41 2.07
CA GLY A 21 18.94 21.67 2.27
C GLY A 21 20.26 21.75 1.48
N SER A 22 20.98 20.62 1.35
CA SER A 22 22.24 20.58 0.58
C SER A 22 22.03 20.61 -0.93
N ALA A 23 20.96 19.99 -1.44
CA ALA A 23 20.64 20.00 -2.87
C ALA A 23 20.20 21.40 -3.35
N MET A 24 19.48 22.17 -2.53
CA MET A 24 19.07 23.53 -2.90
C MET A 24 20.23 24.52 -3.00
N LEU A 25 21.32 24.35 -2.23
CA LEU A 25 22.48 25.25 -2.33
C LEU A 25 23.34 24.99 -3.59
N VAL A 26 23.36 23.76 -4.10
CA VAL A 26 24.16 23.39 -5.29
C VAL A 26 23.42 23.63 -6.61
N CYS A 27 22.08 23.59 -6.60
CA CYS A 27 21.24 23.75 -7.79
C CYS A 27 20.53 25.12 -7.88
N THR A 28 21.10 26.19 -7.31
CA THR A 28 20.65 27.54 -7.69
C THR A 28 21.24 27.90 -9.06
N PRO A 29 20.42 28.24 -10.08
CA PRO A 29 20.96 28.78 -11.31
C PRO A 29 21.60 30.13 -10.99
N ARG A 30 22.93 30.20 -11.07
CA ARG A 30 23.64 31.48 -11.10
C ARG A 30 23.76 31.90 -12.54
N ASP A 31 22.97 32.89 -12.93
CA ASP A 31 23.17 33.59 -14.19
C ASP A 31 24.49 34.37 -14.11
N LEU A 32 25.56 33.77 -14.66
CA LEU A 32 26.83 34.44 -14.87
C LEU A 32 26.71 35.30 -16.12
N TYR A 33 26.56 36.61 -15.93
CA TYR A 33 26.60 37.59 -17.00
C TYR A 33 28.05 37.67 -17.54
N ALA A 34 28.29 37.04 -18.70
CA ALA A 34 29.58 37.05 -19.39
C ALA A 34 29.56 38.04 -20.58
N GLU A 35 29.04 39.25 -20.36
CA GLU A 35 29.12 40.31 -21.36
C GLU A 35 30.43 41.08 -21.16
N GLU A 36 31.35 40.89 -22.10
CA GLU A 36 32.59 41.66 -22.23
C GLU A 36 32.24 43.10 -22.62
N ARG A 37 32.73 44.09 -21.85
CA ARG A 37 32.50 45.51 -22.13
C ARG A 37 33.31 45.92 -23.36
N VAL A 38 32.67 45.91 -24.53
CA VAL A 38 33.26 46.39 -25.79
C VAL A 38 33.49 47.92 -25.70
N PRO A 39 34.71 48.42 -26.00
CA PRO A 39 34.97 49.86 -26.08
C PRO A 39 34.20 50.49 -27.26
N GLU A 40 33.51 51.61 -27.03
CA GLU A 40 32.68 52.37 -27.99
C GLU A 40 33.39 52.68 -29.33
N ASP A 41 34.73 52.78 -29.34
CA ASP A 41 35.53 53.05 -30.55
C ASP A 41 35.48 51.91 -31.59
N SER A 42 35.02 50.72 -31.22
CA SER A 42 34.99 49.53 -32.08
C SER A 42 33.77 49.47 -33.01
N LEU A 43 32.74 50.29 -32.75
CA LEU A 43 31.49 50.30 -33.52
C LEU A 43 31.60 51.10 -34.83
N SER A 44 32.54 52.04 -34.93
CA SER A 44 32.72 52.89 -36.11
C SER A 44 33.55 52.25 -37.23
N ASN A 45 34.13 51.05 -37.01
CA ASN A 45 34.95 50.35 -38.01
C ASN A 45 34.36 49.01 -38.46
N ARG A 46 33.02 48.91 -38.49
CA ARG A 46 32.33 47.85 -39.22
C ARG A 46 31.95 48.35 -40.60
N LYS A 47 32.58 47.76 -41.63
CA LYS A 47 32.21 48.00 -43.02
C LYS A 47 30.78 47.48 -43.28
N PRO A 48 29.91 48.24 -43.97
CA PRO A 48 28.57 47.80 -44.32
C PRO A 48 28.60 46.62 -45.32
N ILE A 49 27.66 45.68 -45.17
CA ILE A 49 27.60 44.38 -45.87
C ILE A 49 27.09 44.51 -47.32
N TYR A 50 26.74 45.70 -47.79
CA TYR A 50 26.30 45.94 -49.17
C TYR A 50 27.15 47.04 -49.81
N GLU A 51 28.35 46.67 -50.23
CA GLU A 51 29.00 47.28 -51.39
C GLU A 51 29.66 46.20 -52.26
N ASP A 52 29.43 46.36 -53.56
CA ASP A 52 30.06 45.79 -54.74
C ASP A 52 29.88 44.32 -55.17
N ALA A 53 29.22 44.23 -56.34
CA ALA A 53 29.59 43.50 -57.56
C ALA A 53 29.94 42.00 -57.48
N PRO A 54 29.42 41.16 -58.41
CA PRO A 54 29.70 39.72 -58.39
C PRO A 54 31.20 39.44 -58.64
N PRO A 55 31.86 38.62 -57.79
CA PRO A 55 33.29 38.37 -57.91
C PRO A 55 33.64 37.40 -59.06
N SER A 56 34.70 37.73 -59.79
CA SER A 56 35.44 36.79 -60.67
C SER A 56 36.06 35.65 -59.84
N PRO A 57 36.20 34.43 -60.40
CA PRO A 57 36.66 33.27 -59.65
C PRO A 57 38.19 33.26 -59.50
N THR A 58 38.68 33.45 -58.28
CA THR A 58 40.05 33.06 -57.87
C THR A 58 39.99 31.76 -57.05
N PRO A 59 41.02 30.90 -57.14
CA PRO A 59 40.95 29.52 -56.67
C PRO A 59 40.96 29.44 -55.14
N VAL A 60 40.09 28.57 -54.61
CA VAL A 60 39.94 28.25 -53.19
C VAL A 60 41.25 27.70 -52.65
N ALA A 61 41.88 28.42 -51.72
CA ALA A 61 42.93 27.87 -50.88
C ALA A 61 42.31 26.83 -49.93
N ALA A 62 42.79 25.59 -50.01
CA ALA A 62 42.39 24.49 -49.14
C ALA A 62 42.66 24.81 -47.66
N PRO A 63 41.84 24.30 -46.71
CA PRO A 63 42.07 24.51 -45.29
C PRO A 63 43.41 23.87 -44.88
N ALA A 64 44.30 24.69 -44.32
CA ALA A 64 45.57 24.23 -43.80
C ALA A 64 45.32 23.19 -42.69
N THR A 65 45.76 21.95 -42.93
CA THR A 65 45.88 20.93 -41.89
C THR A 65 47.03 21.33 -40.97
N PRO A 66 46.82 21.50 -39.65
CA PRO A 66 47.93 21.81 -38.75
C PRO A 66 48.86 20.59 -38.61
N GLU A 67 50.15 20.79 -38.90
CA GLU A 67 51.21 19.80 -38.76
C GLU A 67 51.48 19.45 -37.27
N PRO A 68 51.77 18.18 -36.93
CA PRO A 68 52.00 17.74 -35.56
C PRO A 68 53.46 17.97 -35.17
N THR A 69 53.78 19.15 -34.65
CA THR A 69 55.11 19.41 -34.10
C THR A 69 55.02 19.99 -32.70
N GLY A 70 55.34 19.16 -31.71
CA GLY A 70 55.53 19.55 -30.31
C GLY A 70 54.76 18.65 -29.34
N SER A 71 55.45 18.14 -28.32
CA SER A 71 54.85 17.46 -27.17
C SER A 71 53.72 18.34 -26.60
N TYR A 72 52.47 17.93 -26.84
CA TYR A 72 51.27 18.63 -26.37
C TYR A 72 51.37 18.84 -24.85
N ARG A 73 51.60 20.10 -24.44
CA ARG A 73 51.64 20.46 -23.03
C ARG A 73 50.24 20.96 -22.67
N PRO A 74 49.48 20.20 -21.86
CA PRO A 74 48.11 20.57 -21.55
C PRO A 74 48.09 21.96 -20.92
N THR A 75 47.34 22.84 -21.56
CA THR A 75 47.10 24.18 -21.03
C THR A 75 46.27 24.05 -19.74
N PRO A 76 46.37 25.01 -18.81
CA PRO A 76 45.57 24.97 -17.57
C PRO A 76 44.07 24.79 -17.82
N THR A 77 43.55 25.32 -18.94
CA THR A 77 42.15 25.18 -19.38
C THR A 77 41.79 23.75 -19.75
N ASP A 78 42.68 23.00 -20.39
CA ASP A 78 42.44 21.62 -20.80
C ASP A 78 42.31 20.69 -19.57
N ARG A 79 43.11 20.94 -18.53
CA ARG A 79 43.00 20.20 -17.25
C ARG A 79 41.68 20.49 -16.53
N LEU A 80 41.22 21.75 -16.57
CA LEU A 80 39.93 22.14 -16.02
C LEU A 80 38.78 21.46 -16.77
N ALA A 81 38.85 21.41 -18.11
CA ALA A 81 37.83 20.76 -18.93
C ALA A 81 37.65 19.28 -18.57
N VAL A 82 38.75 18.55 -18.34
CA VAL A 82 38.71 17.15 -17.89
C VAL A 82 38.06 17.02 -16.51
N GLN A 83 38.39 17.91 -15.58
CA GLN A 83 37.79 17.90 -14.24
C GLN A 83 36.28 18.22 -14.29
N LEU A 84 35.89 19.18 -15.12
CA LEU A 84 34.48 19.56 -15.31
C LEU A 84 33.70 18.42 -15.97
N GLY A 85 34.33 17.67 -16.88
CA GLY A 85 33.80 16.42 -17.43
C GLY A 85 33.54 15.36 -16.35
N HIS A 86 34.50 15.12 -15.45
CA HIS A 86 34.32 14.19 -14.33
C HIS A 86 33.20 14.62 -13.39
N VAL A 87 33.13 15.91 -13.05
CA VAL A 87 32.07 16.45 -12.18
C VAL A 87 30.71 16.29 -12.83
N ARG A 88 30.55 16.64 -14.12
CA ARG A 88 29.31 16.47 -14.87
C ARG A 88 28.86 15.01 -14.88
N MET A 89 29.77 14.08 -15.15
CA MET A 89 29.46 12.65 -15.18
C MET A 89 29.10 12.09 -13.80
N ALA A 90 29.77 12.56 -12.74
CA ALA A 90 29.43 12.18 -11.37
C ALA A 90 28.04 12.69 -10.96
N LEU A 91 27.72 13.94 -11.29
CA LEU A 91 26.41 14.55 -11.01
C LEU A 91 25.29 13.87 -11.80
N TYR A 92 25.52 13.58 -13.08
CA TYR A 92 24.57 12.83 -13.90
C TYR A 92 24.31 11.42 -13.35
N LYS A 93 25.35 10.69 -12.94
CA LYS A 93 25.18 9.36 -12.33
C LYS A 93 24.39 9.42 -11.01
N GLN A 94 24.56 10.47 -10.22
CA GLN A 94 23.80 10.67 -8.98
C GLN A 94 22.33 11.00 -9.28
N ALA A 95 22.07 11.88 -10.25
CA ALA A 95 20.73 12.20 -10.71
C ALA A 95 20.00 10.95 -11.24
N ALA A 96 20.65 10.19 -12.14
CA ALA A 96 20.09 8.96 -12.70
C ALA A 96 19.78 7.91 -11.61
N ARG A 97 20.67 7.72 -10.62
CA ARG A 97 20.40 6.82 -9.49
C ARG A 97 19.22 7.28 -8.63
N GLY A 98 19.05 8.59 -8.46
CA GLY A 98 17.90 9.16 -7.76
C GLY A 98 16.60 8.90 -8.52
N GLU A 99 16.61 9.15 -9.83
CA GLU A 99 15.49 8.87 -10.73
C GLU A 99 15.13 7.39 -10.73
N ASP A 100 16.11 6.49 -10.85
CA ASP A 100 15.90 5.04 -10.83
C ASP A 100 15.31 4.55 -9.50
N ALA A 101 15.81 5.08 -8.37
CA ALA A 101 15.28 4.72 -7.05
C ALA A 101 13.81 5.19 -6.89
N ILE A 102 13.50 6.41 -7.31
CA ILE A 102 12.13 6.93 -7.28
C ILE A 102 11.22 6.10 -8.18
N ASN A 103 11.67 5.79 -9.40
CA ASN A 103 10.91 5.00 -10.36
C ASN A 103 10.64 3.58 -9.82
N SER A 104 11.64 2.95 -9.18
CA SER A 104 11.47 1.64 -8.55
C SER A 104 10.47 1.68 -7.40
N ALA A 105 10.54 2.69 -6.53
CA ALA A 105 9.62 2.85 -5.41
C ALA A 105 8.20 3.05 -5.90
N LEU A 106 8.00 3.92 -6.91
CA LEU A 106 6.71 4.17 -7.51
C LEU A 106 6.16 2.89 -8.16
N THR A 107 6.99 2.14 -8.87
CA THR A 107 6.60 0.86 -9.48
C THR A 107 6.15 -0.17 -8.43
N GLU A 108 6.87 -0.29 -7.32
CA GLU A 108 6.46 -1.18 -6.21
C GLU A 108 5.14 -0.72 -5.58
N THR A 109 4.95 0.59 -5.36
CA THR A 109 3.70 1.10 -4.80
C THR A 109 2.51 0.85 -5.72
N LEU A 110 2.64 1.06 -7.02
CA LEU A 110 1.59 0.77 -8.00
C LEU A 110 1.31 -0.72 -8.09
N ARG A 111 2.35 -1.57 -8.00
CA ARG A 111 2.17 -3.02 -7.98
C ARG A 111 1.39 -3.47 -6.74
N LEU A 112 1.69 -2.89 -5.58
CA LEU A 112 0.95 -3.14 -4.35
C LEU A 112 -0.50 -2.69 -4.51
N GLU A 113 -0.74 -1.46 -4.97
CA GLU A 113 -2.09 -0.95 -5.21
C GLU A 113 -2.89 -1.84 -6.17
N HIS A 114 -2.25 -2.30 -7.25
CA HIS A 114 -2.87 -3.21 -8.20
C HIS A 114 -3.18 -4.58 -7.58
N SER A 115 -2.27 -5.12 -6.76
CA SER A 115 -2.49 -6.38 -6.04
C SER A 115 -3.62 -6.28 -5.02
N PHE A 116 -3.74 -5.15 -4.31
CA PHE A 116 -4.85 -4.91 -3.38
C PHE A 116 -6.16 -4.74 -4.12
N THR A 117 -6.18 -3.96 -5.21
CA THR A 117 -7.39 -3.72 -6.01
C THR A 117 -7.89 -5.00 -6.66
N SER A 118 -6.99 -5.80 -7.23
CA SER A 118 -7.34 -7.10 -7.81
C SER A 118 -7.85 -8.08 -6.76
N THR A 119 -7.26 -8.11 -5.57
CA THR A 119 -7.72 -8.94 -4.45
C THR A 119 -9.11 -8.48 -3.96
N ILE A 120 -9.31 -7.18 -3.69
CA ILE A 120 -10.61 -6.65 -3.26
C ILE A 120 -11.68 -6.95 -4.30
N ARG A 121 -11.34 -6.80 -5.58
CA ARG A 121 -12.24 -7.14 -6.69
C ARG A 121 -12.57 -8.63 -6.74
N SER A 122 -11.62 -9.52 -6.41
CA SER A 122 -11.87 -10.96 -6.38
C SER A 122 -12.70 -11.40 -5.17
N LEU A 123 -12.72 -10.62 -4.09
CA LEU A 123 -13.59 -10.87 -2.93
C LEU A 123 -15.06 -10.51 -3.21
N ALA A 124 -15.28 -9.48 -4.03
CA ALA A 124 -16.62 -8.96 -4.29
C ALA A 124 -17.51 -10.03 -4.95
N PRO A 125 -18.79 -10.14 -4.54
CA PRO A 125 -19.70 -11.11 -5.10
C PRO A 125 -19.96 -10.83 -6.59
N PRO A 126 -20.17 -11.88 -7.42
CA PRO A 126 -20.50 -11.69 -8.82
C PRO A 126 -21.84 -10.95 -8.93
N LYS A 127 -21.95 -10.04 -9.92
CA LYS A 127 -23.13 -9.17 -10.08
C LYS A 127 -24.45 -9.93 -10.25
N GLU A 128 -24.37 -11.18 -10.68
CA GLU A 128 -25.49 -12.09 -10.89
C GLU A 128 -26.09 -12.63 -9.59
N SER A 129 -25.33 -12.65 -8.48
CA SER A 129 -25.82 -13.21 -7.21
C SER A 129 -26.82 -12.30 -6.48
N GLY A 130 -26.93 -11.02 -6.91
CA GLY A 130 -27.80 -10.04 -6.27
C GLY A 130 -27.35 -9.58 -4.87
N GLU A 131 -26.21 -10.06 -4.37
CA GLU A 131 -25.68 -9.67 -3.06
C GLU A 131 -25.20 -8.22 -3.06
N LYS A 132 -25.79 -7.39 -2.19
CA LYS A 132 -25.46 -5.95 -2.09
C LYS A 132 -24.54 -5.70 -0.89
N VAL A 133 -23.24 -5.56 -1.17
CA VAL A 133 -22.22 -5.37 -0.14
C VAL A 133 -22.44 -4.10 0.69
N LEU A 134 -22.78 -2.96 0.06
CA LEU A 134 -22.87 -1.68 0.77
C LEU A 134 -24.04 -1.65 1.80
N PRO A 135 -25.30 -1.96 1.43
CA PRO A 135 -26.37 -2.12 2.41
C PRO A 135 -26.10 -3.24 3.42
N GLY A 136 -25.51 -4.36 2.98
CA GLY A 136 -25.18 -5.47 3.87
C GLY A 136 -24.17 -5.09 4.94
N ALA A 137 -23.11 -4.36 4.57
CA ALA A 137 -22.11 -3.86 5.49
C ALA A 137 -22.69 -2.89 6.53
N LEU A 138 -23.69 -2.08 6.15
CA LEU A 138 -24.42 -1.23 7.09
C LEU A 138 -25.18 -2.07 8.11
N TYR A 139 -25.88 -3.13 7.69
CA TYR A 139 -26.58 -4.02 8.63
C TYR A 139 -25.61 -4.73 9.59
N VAL A 140 -24.45 -5.14 9.09
CA VAL A 140 -23.38 -5.73 9.92
C VAL A 140 -22.90 -4.75 10.98
N LEU A 141 -22.64 -3.50 10.58
CA LEU A 141 -22.18 -2.45 11.48
C LEU A 141 -23.25 -2.13 12.54
N VAL A 142 -24.52 -1.97 12.14
CA VAL A 142 -25.64 -1.73 13.07
C VAL A 142 -25.80 -2.88 14.05
N ALA A 143 -25.73 -4.13 13.59
CA ALA A 143 -25.83 -5.30 14.45
C ALA A 143 -24.67 -5.39 15.45
N SER A 144 -23.44 -5.13 15.00
CA SER A 144 -22.26 -5.04 15.88
C SER A 144 -22.43 -3.94 16.94
N MET A 145 -22.93 -2.76 16.55
CA MET A 145 -23.23 -1.65 17.46
C MET A 145 -24.33 -2.03 18.47
N ALA A 146 -25.37 -2.74 18.05
CA ALA A 146 -26.39 -3.28 18.95
C ALA A 146 -25.78 -4.26 19.97
N GLY A 147 -24.84 -5.11 19.55
CA GLY A 147 -24.05 -5.97 20.45
C GLY A 147 -23.24 -5.20 21.49
N SER A 148 -22.69 -4.06 21.08
CA SER A 148 -21.94 -3.15 21.97
C SER A 148 -22.83 -2.48 23.00
N ILE A 149 -24.04 -2.05 22.60
CA ILE A 149 -25.04 -1.52 23.53
C ILE A 149 -25.49 -2.60 24.52
N MET A 150 -25.76 -3.82 24.03
CA MET A 150 -26.19 -4.95 24.87
C MET A 150 -25.15 -5.32 25.93
N THR A 151 -23.85 -5.23 25.60
CA THR A 151 -22.74 -5.55 26.51
C THR A 151 -22.15 -4.35 27.22
N ARG A 152 -22.78 -3.19 27.11
CA ARG A 152 -22.26 -1.91 27.63
C ARG A 152 -21.89 -1.96 29.11
N ASN A 153 -22.67 -2.68 29.93
CA ASN A 153 -22.48 -2.82 31.38
C ASN A 153 -21.98 -4.23 31.80
N ARG A 154 -21.31 -4.94 30.88
CA ARG A 154 -20.70 -6.24 31.17
C ARG A 154 -19.19 -6.14 31.22
N ASN A 155 -18.56 -7.23 31.63
CA ASN A 155 -17.11 -7.34 31.75
C ASN A 155 -16.40 -6.88 30.46
N VAL A 156 -15.21 -6.27 30.57
CA VAL A 156 -14.49 -5.67 29.43
C VAL A 156 -14.26 -6.67 28.29
N LEU A 157 -14.03 -7.94 28.63
CA LEU A 157 -13.91 -9.02 27.65
C LEU A 157 -15.18 -9.18 26.81
N LEU A 158 -16.37 -9.22 27.44
CA LEU A 158 -17.64 -9.34 26.74
C LEU A 158 -17.96 -8.10 25.91
N ARG A 159 -17.61 -6.92 26.43
CA ARG A 159 -17.77 -5.66 25.71
C ARG A 159 -16.93 -5.60 24.43
N ALA A 160 -15.78 -6.26 24.40
CA ALA A 160 -14.95 -6.34 23.20
C ALA A 160 -15.35 -7.49 22.27
N SER A 161 -15.66 -8.67 22.81
CA SER A 161 -15.87 -9.87 22.00
C SER A 161 -17.28 -9.95 21.39
N VAL A 162 -18.32 -9.57 22.12
CA VAL A 162 -19.71 -9.75 21.68
C VAL A 162 -20.07 -8.92 20.44
N PRO A 163 -19.67 -7.64 20.32
CA PRO A 163 -19.89 -6.87 19.08
C PRO A 163 -19.25 -7.54 17.86
N VAL A 164 -18.04 -8.08 18.04
CA VAL A 164 -17.30 -8.78 16.96
C VAL A 164 -18.02 -10.06 16.57
N VAL A 165 -18.44 -10.88 17.54
CA VAL A 165 -19.17 -12.12 17.26
C VAL A 165 -20.50 -11.84 16.57
N ILE A 166 -21.25 -10.85 17.04
CA ILE A 166 -22.54 -10.47 16.42
C ILE A 166 -22.31 -9.91 15.02
N GLY A 167 -21.30 -9.04 14.82
CA GLY A 167 -20.95 -8.51 13.51
C GLY A 167 -20.53 -9.60 12.51
N LEU A 168 -19.70 -10.54 12.92
CA LEU A 168 -19.31 -11.67 12.06
C LEU A 168 -20.50 -12.60 11.77
N GLY A 169 -21.36 -12.85 12.76
CA GLY A 169 -22.57 -13.63 12.59
C GLY A 169 -23.54 -13.00 11.59
N THR A 170 -23.76 -11.68 11.69
CA THR A 170 -24.61 -10.98 10.73
C THR A 170 -23.96 -10.85 9.35
N ALA A 171 -22.64 -10.73 9.27
CA ALA A 171 -21.93 -10.75 8.00
C ALA A 171 -22.15 -12.08 7.27
N TYR A 172 -22.08 -13.19 7.99
CA TYR A 172 -22.37 -14.51 7.42
C TYR A 172 -23.84 -14.67 6.99
N ALA A 173 -24.77 -14.03 7.71
CA ALA A 173 -26.20 -14.10 7.40
C ALA A 173 -26.61 -13.22 6.21
N VAL A 174 -26.02 -12.03 6.08
CA VAL A 174 -26.41 -11.02 5.09
C VAL A 174 -25.52 -11.05 3.83
N LEU A 175 -24.26 -11.42 3.99
CA LEU A 175 -23.24 -11.43 2.92
C LEU A 175 -22.55 -12.80 2.82
N PRO A 176 -23.31 -13.87 2.51
CA PRO A 176 -22.78 -15.24 2.57
C PRO A 176 -21.66 -15.48 1.54
N LEU A 177 -21.80 -15.00 0.29
CA LEU A 177 -20.78 -15.25 -0.74
C LEU A 177 -19.52 -14.44 -0.50
N THR A 178 -19.66 -13.19 -0.08
CA THR A 178 -18.49 -12.38 0.29
C THR A 178 -17.72 -13.05 1.42
N MET A 179 -18.43 -13.60 2.42
CA MET A 179 -17.79 -14.23 3.57
C MET A 179 -17.10 -15.55 3.23
N THR A 180 -17.65 -16.35 2.31
CA THR A 180 -16.96 -17.55 1.79
C THR A 180 -15.71 -17.17 1.01
N ASN A 181 -15.77 -16.15 0.14
CA ASN A 181 -14.62 -15.71 -0.64
C ASN A 181 -13.48 -15.18 0.26
N VAL A 182 -13.81 -14.40 1.29
CA VAL A 182 -12.86 -13.93 2.31
C VAL A 182 -12.23 -15.12 3.05
N GLY A 183 -13.07 -16.10 3.43
CA GLY A 183 -12.62 -17.33 4.09
C GLY A 183 -11.66 -18.14 3.23
N ASP A 184 -11.94 -18.29 1.94
CA ASP A 184 -11.10 -19.01 0.99
C ASP A 184 -9.77 -18.31 0.74
N LEU A 185 -9.77 -16.97 0.71
CA LEU A 185 -8.53 -16.20 0.66
C LEU A 185 -7.69 -16.41 1.93
N ALA A 186 -8.33 -16.29 3.11
CA ALA A 186 -7.65 -16.53 4.38
C ALA A 186 -7.06 -17.94 4.45
N TRP A 187 -7.82 -18.94 4.00
CA TRP A 187 -7.37 -20.33 3.91
C TRP A 187 -6.18 -20.50 2.96
N THR A 188 -6.15 -19.78 1.84
CA THR A 188 -5.02 -19.82 0.90
C THR A 188 -3.72 -19.29 1.53
N TYR A 189 -3.80 -18.21 2.30
CA TYR A 189 -2.65 -17.71 3.06
C TYR A 189 -2.27 -18.63 4.22
N GLU A 190 -3.25 -19.20 4.90
CA GLU A 190 -3.05 -20.10 6.03
C GLU A 190 -2.37 -21.41 5.63
N LYS A 191 -2.68 -21.97 4.45
CA LYS A 191 -1.99 -23.15 3.89
C LYS A 191 -0.48 -22.99 3.77
N ARG A 192 0.02 -21.75 3.66
CA ARG A 192 1.46 -21.48 3.62
C ARG A 192 2.14 -21.79 4.97
N PHE A 193 1.38 -21.85 6.06
CA PHE A 193 1.83 -22.13 7.41
C PHE A 193 1.13 -23.38 7.95
N PRO A 194 1.73 -24.59 7.81
CA PRO A 194 1.03 -25.85 8.09
C PRO A 194 0.53 -25.97 9.54
N ALA A 195 1.26 -25.39 10.50
CA ALA A 195 0.83 -25.38 11.90
C ALA A 195 -0.48 -24.61 12.15
N LEU A 196 -0.71 -23.51 11.40
CA LEU A 196 -1.95 -22.74 11.49
C LEU A 196 -3.08 -23.50 10.79
N ALA A 197 -2.83 -24.01 9.57
CA ALA A 197 -3.81 -24.78 8.82
C ALA A 197 -4.36 -25.98 9.61
N ASP A 198 -3.48 -26.74 10.26
CA ASP A 198 -3.88 -27.85 11.13
C ASP A 198 -4.70 -27.37 12.33
N ALA A 199 -4.30 -26.24 12.94
CA ALA A 199 -5.03 -25.65 14.06
C ALA A 199 -6.44 -25.19 13.66
N HIS A 200 -6.60 -24.63 12.46
CA HIS A 200 -7.90 -24.25 11.90
C HIS A 200 -8.79 -25.46 11.68
N VAL A 201 -8.29 -26.52 11.03
CA VAL A 201 -9.08 -27.72 10.78
C VAL A 201 -9.55 -28.33 12.12
N ARG A 202 -8.63 -28.45 13.08
CA ARG A 202 -8.96 -28.96 14.43
C ARG A 202 -9.90 -28.04 15.21
N SER A 203 -9.85 -26.72 15.00
CA SER A 203 -10.78 -25.79 15.67
C SER A 203 -12.17 -25.89 15.05
N LYS A 204 -12.26 -25.95 13.72
CA LYS A 204 -13.50 -26.15 12.97
C LYS A 204 -14.21 -27.44 13.38
N GLU A 205 -13.49 -28.56 13.43
CA GLU A 205 -14.05 -29.83 13.89
C GLU A 205 -14.57 -29.77 15.32
N ARG A 206 -13.84 -29.10 16.23
CA ARG A 206 -14.28 -28.93 17.61
C ARG A 206 -15.58 -28.13 17.67
N VAL A 207 -15.65 -27.01 16.96
CA VAL A 207 -16.86 -26.19 16.89
C VAL A 207 -18.04 -26.99 16.32
N GLN A 208 -17.82 -27.74 15.24
CA GLN A 208 -18.86 -28.58 14.64
C GLN A 208 -19.36 -29.63 15.62
N ARG A 209 -18.45 -30.34 16.31
CA ARG A 209 -18.81 -31.31 17.35
C ARG A 209 -19.60 -30.68 18.50
N PHE A 210 -19.22 -29.48 18.94
CA PHE A 210 -19.97 -28.74 19.96
C PHE A 210 -21.38 -28.38 19.48
N LEU A 211 -21.54 -27.95 18.23
CA LEU A 211 -22.85 -27.62 17.65
C LEU A 211 -23.73 -28.86 17.51
N GLU A 212 -23.18 -29.98 17.04
CA GLU A 212 -23.91 -31.25 16.91
C GLU A 212 -24.33 -31.80 18.28
N THR A 213 -23.41 -31.79 19.25
CA THR A 213 -23.70 -32.21 20.63
C THR A 213 -24.74 -31.31 21.28
N GLY A 214 -24.67 -30.00 21.04
CA GLY A 214 -25.64 -29.03 21.53
C GLY A 214 -27.03 -29.24 20.93
N LYS A 215 -27.12 -29.52 19.62
CA LYS A 215 -28.39 -29.88 18.97
C LYS A 215 -28.98 -31.15 19.59
N ALA A 216 -28.18 -32.19 19.77
CA ALA A 216 -28.64 -33.42 20.40
C ALA A 216 -29.14 -33.20 21.85
N HIS A 217 -28.41 -32.43 22.66
CA HIS A 217 -28.82 -32.11 24.04
C HIS A 217 -30.08 -31.22 24.08
N SER A 218 -30.23 -30.29 23.13
CA SER A 218 -31.44 -29.47 23.03
C SER A 218 -32.67 -30.30 22.69
N ALA A 219 -32.54 -31.24 21.75
CA ALA A 219 -33.61 -32.18 21.41
C ALA A 219 -33.99 -33.04 22.62
N MET A 220 -33.00 -33.58 23.34
CA MET A 220 -33.22 -34.35 24.57
C MET A 220 -33.91 -33.52 25.65
N THR A 221 -33.54 -32.25 25.81
CA THR A 221 -34.14 -31.34 26.80
C THR A 221 -35.61 -31.07 26.47
N VAL A 222 -35.96 -30.88 25.19
CA VAL A 222 -37.35 -30.71 24.77
C VAL A 222 -38.19 -31.93 25.09
N VAL A 223 -37.67 -33.14 24.84
CA VAL A 223 -38.36 -34.40 25.18
C VAL A 223 -38.55 -34.51 26.70
N MET A 224 -37.52 -34.24 27.50
CA MET A 224 -37.63 -34.26 28.97
C MET A 224 -38.69 -33.29 29.50
N LEU A 225 -38.81 -32.10 28.90
CA LEU A 225 -39.85 -31.14 29.28
C LEU A 225 -41.25 -31.65 28.94
N GLN A 226 -41.43 -32.28 27.78
CA GLN A 226 -42.70 -32.89 27.40
C GLN A 226 -43.08 -34.01 28.37
N ASP A 227 -42.13 -34.87 28.73
CA ASP A 227 -42.34 -35.95 29.70
C ASP A 227 -42.71 -35.40 31.08
N LYS A 228 -42.03 -34.34 31.54
CA LYS A 228 -42.34 -33.67 32.82
C LYS A 228 -43.72 -33.03 32.80
N VAL A 229 -44.10 -32.34 31.72
CA VAL A 229 -45.45 -31.78 31.59
C VAL A 229 -46.50 -32.90 31.60
N GLY A 230 -46.24 -34.02 30.91
CA GLY A 230 -47.09 -35.21 30.95
C GLY A 230 -47.26 -35.79 32.37
N GLU A 231 -46.16 -35.98 33.10
CA GLU A 231 -46.17 -36.44 34.50
C GLU A 231 -46.95 -35.49 35.41
N THR A 232 -46.76 -34.17 35.27
CA THR A 232 -47.50 -33.19 36.07
C THR A 232 -48.99 -33.23 35.79
N ARG A 233 -49.39 -33.38 34.53
CA ARG A 233 -50.80 -33.52 34.13
C ARG A 233 -51.42 -34.79 34.70
N SER A 234 -50.75 -35.93 34.57
CA SER A 234 -51.24 -37.21 35.12
C SER A 234 -51.40 -37.16 36.63
N LYS A 235 -50.44 -36.58 37.37
CA LYS A 235 -50.56 -36.39 38.83
C LYS A 235 -51.73 -35.49 39.21
N MET A 236 -52.01 -34.47 38.39
CA MET A 236 -53.14 -33.57 38.60
C MET A 236 -54.48 -34.29 38.33
N GLU A 237 -54.54 -35.11 37.28
CA GLU A 237 -55.71 -35.95 36.98
C GLU A 237 -55.96 -37.01 38.07
N ASP A 238 -54.91 -37.65 38.59
CA ASP A 238 -55.02 -38.62 39.69
C ASP A 238 -55.43 -37.95 41.02
N TRP A 239 -54.99 -36.72 41.26
CA TRP A 239 -55.41 -35.92 42.41
C TRP A 239 -56.90 -35.58 42.34
N VAL A 240 -57.38 -35.14 41.17
CA VAL A 240 -58.81 -34.88 40.93
C VAL A 240 -59.64 -36.17 41.07
N LYS A 241 -59.16 -37.31 40.56
CA LYS A 241 -59.86 -38.61 40.69
C LYS A 241 -59.94 -39.12 42.14
N LYS A 242 -58.97 -38.79 42.99
CA LYS A 242 -58.94 -39.24 44.40
C LYS A 242 -59.87 -38.47 45.34
N GLY A 243 -60.55 -37.43 44.87
CA GLY A 243 -61.67 -36.81 45.59
C GLY A 243 -61.27 -36.16 46.92
N LYS A 244 -60.60 -35.01 46.82
CA LYS A 244 -60.78 -33.87 47.74
C LYS A 244 -60.96 -32.61 46.90
#